data_AF-A0A3N7GCW5-F1
#
_entry.id   AF-A0A3N7GCW5-F1
#
_cell.length_a   1.000
_cell.length_b   1.000
_cell.length_c   1.000
_cell.angle_alpha   90.00
_cell.angle_beta   90.00
_cell.angle_gamma   90.00
#
_symmetry.space_group_name_H-M   'P 1'
#
loop_
_entity.id
_entity.type
_entity.pdbx_description
1 polymer ?
#
loop_
_entity_poly.entity_id
_entity_poly.type
_entity_poly.pdbx_seq_one_letter_code
_entity_poly.pdbx_strand_id
1 'polypeptide(L)'
;RVEVWQDGKIVGRHDRAFGRDKAIYDPLHYIPVLARKPGALRNGAPFKEWELPPAIRRVQRKLGRVPNGDRQMVQILSMIPTDGLEAVEAACVEALTEGAPAASVVLNILARHREPPPPLTIATPDALRLTCEPVADCKRYDSLRRPRHGKITGAGRDGPVEALRHEGRLR
;
A
#
# COMPACT_ATOMS: atom_id res chain seq x y z
N ARG A 1 -21.10 -4.97 31.62
CA ARG A 1 -20.88 -4.81 30.17
C ARG A 1 -22.10 -4.13 29.54
N VAL A 2 -21.87 -3.19 28.63
CA VAL A 2 -22.85 -2.57 27.73
C VAL A 2 -22.55 -3.10 26.33
N GLU A 3 -23.57 -3.54 25.61
CA GLU A 3 -23.44 -3.99 24.22
C GLU A 3 -24.26 -3.07 23.33
N VAL A 4 -23.68 -2.67 22.20
CA VAL A 4 -24.32 -1.85 21.18
C VAL A 4 -24.67 -2.77 20.02
N TRP A 5 -25.95 -2.82 19.67
CA TRP A 5 -26.50 -3.69 18.63
C TRP A 5 -26.96 -2.85 17.44
N GLN A 6 -26.68 -3.33 16.24
CA GLN A 6 -27.18 -2.79 14.98
C GLN A 6 -27.57 -3.96 14.07
N ASP A 7 -28.80 -3.97 13.56
CA ASP A 7 -29.31 -5.01 12.64
C ASP A 7 -29.07 -6.45 13.13
N GLY A 8 -29.26 -6.68 14.44
CA GLY A 8 -29.05 -7.99 15.06
C GLY A 8 -27.58 -8.42 15.22
N LYS A 9 -26.61 -7.52 14.95
CA LYS A 9 -25.18 -7.75 15.18
C LYS A 9 -24.65 -6.82 16.28
N ILE A 10 -23.73 -7.33 17.09
CA ILE A 10 -23.03 -6.51 18.07
C ILE A 10 -21.96 -5.69 17.35
N VAL A 11 -22.08 -4.38 17.41
CA VAL A 11 -21.13 -3.41 16.81
C VAL A 11 -20.22 -2.74 17.82
N GLY A 12 -20.45 -2.96 19.12
CA GLY A 12 -19.60 -2.47 20.19
C GLY A 12 -19.85 -3.19 21.51
N ARG A 13 -18.79 -3.43 22.27
CA ARG A 13 -18.86 -3.93 23.64
C ARG A 13 -18.00 -3.07 24.53
N HIS A 14 -18.56 -2.58 25.62
CA HIS A 14 -17.86 -1.74 26.59
C HIS A 14 -18.10 -2.25 28.01
N ASP A 15 -17.12 -2.12 28.87
CA ASP A 15 -17.30 -2.40 30.27
C ASP A 15 -18.16 -1.32 30.93
N ARG A 16 -18.94 -1.73 31.94
CA ARG A 16 -19.73 -0.77 32.71
C ARG A 16 -18.80 -0.03 33.65
N ALA A 17 -18.87 1.29 33.64
CA ALA A 17 -18.16 2.13 34.58
C ALA A 17 -19.15 2.90 35.45
N PHE A 18 -18.97 2.82 36.77
CA PHE A 18 -19.79 3.54 37.74
C PHE A 18 -19.04 4.78 38.26
N GLY A 19 -19.78 5.86 38.57
CA GLY A 19 -19.24 7.17 38.99
C GLY A 19 -19.66 8.31 38.06
N ARG A 20 -19.34 9.56 38.44
CA ARG A 20 -19.52 10.74 37.58
C ARG A 20 -18.28 10.97 36.71
N ASP A 21 -18.47 11.61 35.55
CA ASP A 21 -17.42 12.05 34.63
C ASP A 21 -16.49 10.95 34.07
N LYS A 22 -16.97 9.71 33.95
CA LYS A 22 -16.22 8.64 33.29
C LYS A 22 -16.51 8.59 31.79
N ALA A 23 -15.52 8.91 30.96
CA ALA A 23 -15.52 8.67 29.53
C ALA A 23 -14.50 7.58 29.18
N ILE A 24 -14.97 6.44 28.66
CA ILE A 24 -14.13 5.33 28.21
C ILE A 24 -14.20 5.29 26.70
N TYR A 25 -13.05 5.41 26.05
CA TYR A 25 -12.93 5.35 24.60
C TYR A 25 -12.32 4.01 24.18
N ASP A 26 -12.90 3.40 23.15
CA ASP A 26 -12.19 2.40 22.34
C ASP A 26 -11.66 3.11 21.08
N PRO A 27 -10.34 3.33 20.95
CA PRO A 27 -9.75 4.04 19.83
C PRO A 27 -10.09 3.43 18.46
N LEU A 28 -10.27 2.11 18.38
CA LEU A 28 -10.56 1.41 17.13
C LEU A 28 -11.89 1.88 16.51
N HIS A 29 -12.88 2.18 17.34
CA HIS A 29 -14.19 2.66 16.90
C HIS A 29 -14.10 4.02 16.20
N TYR A 30 -13.06 4.82 16.49
CA TYR A 30 -12.90 6.17 15.94
C TYR A 30 -11.99 6.20 14.70
N ILE A 31 -11.40 5.08 14.29
CA ILE A 31 -10.57 5.02 13.08
C ILE A 31 -11.33 5.50 11.83
N PRO A 32 -12.59 5.10 11.56
CA PRO A 32 -13.34 5.62 10.41
C PRO A 32 -13.53 7.14 10.42
N VAL A 33 -13.59 7.76 11.60
CA VAL A 33 -13.69 9.22 11.75
C VAL A 33 -12.40 9.90 11.30
N LEU A 34 -11.25 9.27 11.55
CA LEU A 34 -9.94 9.80 11.15
C LEU A 34 -9.79 9.94 9.63
N ALA A 35 -10.47 9.11 8.83
CA ALA A 35 -10.47 9.24 7.37
C ALA A 35 -10.98 10.62 6.91
N ARG A 36 -11.94 11.20 7.65
CA ARG A 36 -12.48 12.55 7.38
C ARG A 36 -11.70 13.64 8.11
N LYS A 37 -11.17 13.35 9.29
CA LYS A 37 -10.44 14.30 10.15
C LYS A 37 -9.10 13.74 10.65
N PRO A 38 -8.07 13.67 9.78
CA PRO A 38 -6.79 13.04 10.13
C PRO A 38 -6.07 13.73 11.30
N GLY A 39 -6.18 15.05 11.40
CA GLY A 39 -5.55 15.83 12.48
C GLY A 39 -6.08 15.50 13.88
N ALA A 40 -7.25 14.85 13.98
CA ALA A 40 -7.77 14.38 15.26
C ALA A 40 -6.89 13.29 15.89
N LEU A 41 -6.03 12.63 15.12
CA LEU A 41 -5.09 11.64 15.67
C LEU A 41 -4.10 12.25 16.66
N ARG A 42 -3.77 13.54 16.55
CA ARG A 42 -2.80 14.20 17.44
C ARG A 42 -3.35 14.46 18.84
N ASN A 43 -4.60 14.89 18.91
CA ASN A 43 -5.17 15.49 20.13
C ASN A 43 -6.57 14.96 20.48
N GLY A 44 -7.14 14.07 19.66
CA GLY A 44 -8.46 13.50 19.91
C GLY A 44 -8.45 12.71 21.21
N ALA A 45 -9.46 12.97 22.05
CA ALA A 45 -9.60 12.30 23.35
C ALA A 45 -9.47 10.76 23.27
N PRO A 46 -10.03 10.07 22.24
CA PRO A 46 -9.84 8.62 22.11
C PRO A 46 -8.39 8.18 21.90
N PHE A 47 -7.53 9.02 21.31
CA PHE A 47 -6.20 8.62 20.85
C PHE A 47 -5.06 9.03 21.78
N LYS A 48 -5.31 9.94 22.73
CA LYS A 48 -4.29 10.49 23.63
C LYS A 48 -3.59 9.41 24.46
N GLU A 49 -4.37 8.50 25.02
CA GLU A 49 -3.88 7.42 25.89
C GLU A 49 -3.86 6.07 25.17
N TRP A 50 -3.96 6.07 23.85
CA TRP A 50 -3.98 4.82 23.10
C TRP A 50 -2.60 4.15 23.14
N GLU A 51 -2.53 3.03 23.86
CA GLU A 51 -1.38 2.14 23.91
C GLU A 51 -1.18 1.39 22.59
N LEU A 52 -0.59 2.10 21.62
CA LEU A 52 -0.17 1.50 20.36
C LEU A 52 1.06 0.60 20.57
N PRO A 53 1.11 -0.53 19.86
CA PRO A 53 2.29 -1.37 19.84
C PRO A 53 3.56 -0.60 19.42
N PRO A 54 4.75 -0.95 19.95
CA PRO A 54 5.96 -0.16 19.83
C PRO A 54 6.35 0.21 18.39
N ALA A 55 6.20 -0.72 17.44
CA ALA A 55 6.57 -0.46 16.04
C ALA A 55 5.64 0.56 15.39
N ILE A 56 4.32 0.43 15.61
CA ILE A 56 3.30 1.36 15.12
C ILE A 56 3.55 2.76 15.69
N ARG A 57 3.84 2.86 16.99
CA ARG A 57 4.17 4.14 17.64
C ARG A 57 5.46 4.75 17.10
N ARG A 58 6.46 3.94 16.73
CA ARG A 58 7.70 4.42 16.09
C ARG A 58 7.46 4.94 14.68
N VAL A 59 6.62 4.26 13.89
CA VAL A 59 6.18 4.76 12.58
C VAL A 59 5.41 6.08 12.73
N GLN A 60 4.46 6.17 13.67
CA GLN A 60 3.72 7.40 13.96
C GLN A 60 4.64 8.59 14.25
N ARG A 61 5.67 8.40 15.09
CA ARG A 61 6.66 9.44 15.40
C ARG A 61 7.46 9.88 14.17
N LYS A 62 7.86 8.94 13.31
CA LYS A 62 8.58 9.26 12.07
C LYS A 62 7.68 10.02 11.09
N LEU A 63 6.43 9.56 10.92
CA LEU A 63 5.45 10.20 10.06
C LEU A 63 5.04 11.59 10.56
N GLY A 64 5.00 11.81 11.88
CA GLY A 64 4.68 13.13 12.45
C GLY A 64 5.62 14.26 12.02
N ARG A 65 6.81 13.93 11.47
CA ARG A 65 7.82 14.88 10.97
C ARG A 65 7.71 15.16 9.46
N VAL A 66 6.89 14.41 8.73
CA VAL A 66 6.73 14.59 7.28
C VAL A 66 5.40 15.28 6.94
N PRO A 67 5.34 16.06 5.84
CA PRO A 67 4.09 16.60 5.35
C PRO A 67 3.07 15.48 5.11
N ASN A 68 1.81 15.73 5.45
CA ASN A 68 0.72 14.75 5.35
C ASN A 68 0.93 13.46 6.18
N GLY A 69 1.85 13.45 7.15
CA GLY A 69 2.12 12.30 8.00
C GLY A 69 0.90 11.75 8.74
N ASP A 70 0.00 12.62 9.19
CA ASP A 70 -1.24 12.20 9.85
C ASP A 70 -2.11 11.37 8.91
N ARG A 71 -2.24 11.78 7.64
CA ARG A 71 -3.01 11.03 6.63
C ARG A 71 -2.38 9.66 6.37
N GLN A 72 -1.05 9.61 6.25
CA GLN A 72 -0.33 8.34 6.11
C GLN A 72 -0.54 7.44 7.31
N MET A 73 -0.48 7.98 8.53
CA MET A 73 -0.73 7.20 9.73
C MET A 73 -2.17 6.69 9.79
N VAL A 74 -3.14 7.51 9.39
CA VAL A 74 -4.55 7.09 9.28
C VAL A 74 -4.73 5.97 8.27
N GLN A 75 -4.03 5.99 7.14
CA GLN A 75 -4.05 4.88 6.16
C GLN A 75 -3.57 3.58 6.79
N ILE A 76 -2.46 3.63 7.54
CA ILE A 76 -1.93 2.45 8.26
C ILE A 76 -2.91 1.95 9.31
N LEU A 77 -3.45 2.83 10.16
CA LEU A 77 -4.40 2.45 11.21
C LEU A 77 -5.71 1.90 10.64
N SER A 78 -6.13 2.38 9.47
CA SER A 78 -7.33 1.89 8.77
C SER A 78 -7.22 0.43 8.31
N MET A 79 -6.02 -0.14 8.34
CA MET A 79 -5.81 -1.56 8.04
C MET A 79 -6.10 -2.48 9.22
N ILE A 80 -6.05 -1.97 10.46
CA ILE A 80 -6.23 -2.77 11.68
C ILE A 80 -7.56 -3.56 11.69
N PRO A 81 -8.72 -2.99 11.28
CA PRO A 81 -9.97 -3.75 11.24
C PRO A 81 -9.97 -4.93 10.24
N THR A 82 -9.13 -4.88 9.20
CA THR A 82 -9.09 -5.90 8.15
C THR A 82 -7.98 -6.92 8.37
N ASP A 83 -6.77 -6.46 8.72
CA ASP A 83 -5.58 -7.30 8.89
C ASP A 83 -5.33 -7.73 10.34
N GLY A 84 -5.95 -7.04 11.30
CA GLY A 84 -5.64 -7.19 12.72
C GLY A 84 -4.44 -6.35 13.15
N LEU A 85 -4.34 -6.12 14.46
CA LEU A 85 -3.31 -5.26 15.04
C LEU A 85 -1.89 -5.86 14.89
N GLU A 86 -1.77 -7.18 15.06
CA GLU A 86 -0.50 -7.90 14.99
C GLU A 86 0.12 -7.85 13.58
N ALA A 87 -0.68 -8.08 12.54
CA ALA A 87 -0.20 -8.03 11.16
C ALA A 87 0.26 -6.61 10.77
N VAL A 88 -0.49 -5.59 11.19
CA VAL A 88 -0.11 -4.18 10.97
C VAL A 88 1.17 -3.84 11.73
N GLU A 89 1.35 -4.35 12.95
CA GLU A 89 2.58 -4.18 13.69
C GLU A 89 3.77 -4.85 12.98
N ALA A 90 3.63 -6.10 12.54
CA ALA A 90 4.67 -6.82 11.82
C ALA A 90 5.10 -6.09 10.54
N ALA A 91 4.14 -5.61 9.75
CA ALA A 91 4.42 -4.79 8.57
C ALA A 91 5.14 -3.47 8.92
N CYS A 92 4.81 -2.86 10.06
CA CYS A 92 5.51 -1.69 10.55
C CYS A 92 6.96 -2.01 10.98
N VAL A 93 7.20 -3.18 11.59
CA VAL A 93 8.55 -3.65 11.93
C VAL A 93 9.40 -3.82 10.67
N GLU A 94 8.87 -4.48 9.65
CA GLU A 94 9.54 -4.68 8.37
C GLU A 94 9.86 -3.34 7.68
N ALA A 95 8.88 -2.45 7.53
CA ALA A 95 9.09 -1.13 6.93
C ALA A 95 10.10 -0.25 7.70
N LEU A 96 10.15 -0.39 9.03
CA LEU A 96 11.15 0.29 9.85
C LEU A 96 12.56 -0.27 9.64
N THR A 97 12.67 -1.58 9.41
CA THR A 97 13.93 -2.29 9.15
C THR A 97 14.49 -1.93 7.78
N GLU A 98 13.63 -1.81 6.76
CA GLU A 98 13.97 -1.32 5.42
C GLU A 98 14.27 0.20 5.38
N GLY A 99 14.03 0.92 6.48
CA GLY A 99 14.28 2.36 6.57
C GLY A 99 13.23 3.24 5.87
N ALA A 100 12.17 2.66 5.32
CA ALA A 100 11.13 3.35 4.53
C ALA A 100 9.73 3.22 5.17
N PRO A 101 9.43 3.89 6.30
CA PRO A 101 8.16 3.76 7.03
C PRO A 101 7.05 4.64 6.45
N ALA A 102 6.93 4.68 5.11
CA ALA A 102 5.83 5.36 4.43
C ALA A 102 4.59 4.48 4.43
N ALA A 103 3.40 5.09 4.40
CA ALA A 103 2.16 4.32 4.36
C ALA A 103 2.08 3.36 3.16
N SER A 104 2.56 3.78 1.99
CA SER A 104 2.61 2.94 0.79
C SER A 104 3.44 1.67 0.98
N VAL A 105 4.55 1.74 1.71
CA VAL A 105 5.43 0.60 1.97
C VAL A 105 4.76 -0.36 2.94
N VAL A 106 4.21 0.15 4.06
CA VAL A 106 3.49 -0.69 5.03
C VAL A 106 2.28 -1.38 4.38
N LEU A 107 1.52 -0.65 3.57
CA LEU A 107 0.39 -1.21 2.82
C LEU A 107 0.83 -2.25 1.79
N ASN A 108 1.98 -2.06 1.13
CA ASN A 108 2.53 -3.06 0.22
C ASN A 108 2.94 -4.34 0.94
N ILE A 109 3.62 -4.22 2.09
CA ILE A 109 4.01 -5.37 2.92
C ILE A 109 2.76 -6.16 3.34
N LEU A 110 1.73 -5.47 3.83
CA LEU A 110 0.45 -6.10 4.15
C LEU A 110 -0.19 -6.79 2.95
N ALA A 111 -0.14 -6.17 1.76
CA ALA A 111 -0.64 -6.78 0.55
C ALA A 111 0.12 -8.07 0.18
N ARG A 112 1.46 -8.08 0.30
CA ARG A 112 2.29 -9.28 0.08
C ARG A 112 1.95 -10.39 1.06
N HIS A 113 1.68 -10.07 2.32
CA HIS A 113 1.30 -11.08 3.32
C HIS A 113 -0.07 -11.71 3.05
N ARG A 114 -0.96 -11.03 2.33
CA ARG A 114 -2.25 -11.58 1.90
C ARG A 114 -2.15 -12.41 0.62
N GLU A 115 -1.04 -12.31 -0.09
CA GLU A 115 -0.88 -12.94 -1.37
C GLU A 115 -0.95 -14.46 -1.20
N PRO A 116 -1.84 -15.16 -1.93
CA PRO A 116 -1.90 -16.60 -1.85
C PRO A 116 -0.56 -17.21 -2.31
N PRO A 117 -0.24 -18.44 -1.89
CA PRO A 117 0.94 -19.12 -2.39
C PRO A 117 0.91 -19.12 -3.93
N PRO A 118 2.08 -18.97 -4.58
CA PRO A 118 2.15 -18.94 -6.03
C PRO A 118 1.49 -20.20 -6.61
N PRO A 119 0.75 -20.07 -7.71
CA PRO A 119 0.13 -21.22 -8.35
C PRO A 119 1.21 -22.25 -8.72
N LEU A 120 0.83 -23.52 -8.70
CA LEU A 120 1.73 -24.59 -9.08
C LEU A 120 2.29 -24.34 -10.48
N THR A 121 3.61 -24.47 -10.62
CA THR A 121 4.27 -24.37 -11.92
C THR A 121 3.75 -25.49 -12.82
N ILE A 122 3.01 -25.13 -13.85
CA ILE A 122 2.61 -26.06 -14.90
C ILE A 122 3.84 -26.32 -15.76
N ALA A 123 4.13 -27.58 -16.06
CA ALA A 123 5.18 -27.91 -17.02
C ALA A 123 4.82 -27.30 -18.38
N THR A 124 5.59 -26.30 -18.83
CA THR A 124 5.39 -25.66 -20.12
C THR A 124 5.53 -26.72 -21.22
N PRO A 125 4.46 -26.98 -22.01
CA PRO A 125 4.55 -27.91 -23.14
C PRO A 125 5.66 -27.49 -24.11
N ASP A 126 6.36 -28.46 -24.70
CA ASP A 126 7.45 -28.17 -25.64
C ASP A 126 7.00 -27.33 -26.84
N ALA A 127 5.72 -27.43 -27.23
CA ALA A 127 5.11 -26.60 -28.27
C ALA A 127 5.06 -25.09 -27.95
N LEU A 128 5.21 -24.71 -26.67
CA LEU A 128 5.23 -23.31 -26.21
C LEU A 128 6.65 -22.78 -25.98
N ARG A 129 7.70 -23.52 -26.37
CA ARG A 129 9.07 -23.00 -26.33
C ARG A 129 9.23 -21.90 -27.38
N LEU A 130 9.58 -20.70 -26.92
CA LEU A 130 9.88 -19.59 -27.81
C LEU A 130 11.11 -19.93 -28.65
N THR A 131 11.00 -19.82 -29.97
CA THR A 131 12.15 -19.96 -30.88
C THR A 131 13.15 -18.83 -30.71
N CYS A 132 12.69 -17.66 -30.26
CA CYS A 132 13.52 -16.50 -29.96
C CYS A 132 13.16 -15.94 -28.58
N GLU A 133 14.04 -16.15 -27.61
CA GLU A 133 13.91 -15.60 -26.26
C GLU A 133 14.02 -14.07 -26.28
N PRO A 134 13.13 -13.35 -25.59
CA PRO A 134 13.24 -11.90 -25.46
C PRO A 134 14.47 -11.53 -24.63
N VAL A 135 15.41 -10.81 -25.24
CA VAL A 135 16.54 -10.24 -24.53
C VAL A 135 16.10 -8.93 -23.85
N ALA A 136 16.21 -8.87 -22.53
CA ALA A 136 15.98 -7.65 -21.76
C ALA A 136 17.11 -6.62 -22.00
N ASP A 137 17.05 -5.92 -23.13
CA ASP A 137 18.01 -4.86 -23.49
C ASP A 137 17.41 -3.46 -23.30
N CYS A 138 17.63 -2.89 -22.11
CA CYS A 138 17.18 -1.53 -21.78
C CYS A 138 17.80 -0.45 -22.69
N LYS A 139 18.93 -0.73 -23.38
CA LYS A 139 19.57 0.23 -24.30
C LYS A 139 18.69 0.54 -25.51
N ARG A 140 17.79 -0.38 -25.90
CA ARG A 140 16.79 -0.15 -26.97
C ARG A 140 15.81 0.97 -26.61
N TYR A 141 15.53 1.16 -25.32
CA TYR A 141 14.69 2.26 -24.86
C TYR A 141 15.48 3.57 -24.77
N ASP A 142 16.72 3.52 -24.27
CA ASP A 142 17.58 4.70 -24.15
C ASP A 142 17.93 5.33 -25.51
N SER A 143 17.96 4.55 -26.58
CA SER A 143 18.16 5.06 -27.94
C SER A 143 17.00 5.94 -28.42
N LEU A 144 15.77 5.68 -27.96
CA LEU A 144 14.58 6.48 -28.28
C LEU A 144 14.57 7.84 -27.58
N ARG A 145 15.32 8.01 -26.48
CA ARG A 145 15.45 9.28 -25.75
C ARG A 145 16.43 10.26 -26.42
N ARG A 146 17.12 9.86 -27.50
CA ARG A 146 18.09 10.72 -28.19
C ARG A 146 17.39 11.75 -29.09
N PRO A 147 17.83 13.02 -29.12
CA PRO A 147 17.14 14.12 -29.82
C PRO A 147 17.09 13.99 -31.36
N ARG A 148 17.75 12.99 -31.95
CA ARG A 148 17.73 12.74 -33.40
C ARG A 148 16.48 11.97 -33.87
N HIS A 149 15.67 11.45 -32.96
CA HIS A 149 14.28 11.10 -33.29
C HIS A 149 13.42 12.33 -33.07
N GLY A 150 13.55 13.27 -34.02
CA GLY A 150 12.65 14.40 -34.11
C GLY A 150 11.21 13.92 -34.12
N LYS A 151 10.31 14.73 -33.56
CA LYS A 151 8.86 14.58 -33.75
C LYS A 151 8.63 14.23 -35.22
N ILE A 152 7.82 13.21 -35.51
CA ILE A 152 7.28 13.03 -36.85
C ILE A 152 6.44 14.28 -37.13
N THR A 153 7.05 15.32 -37.68
CA THR A 153 6.36 16.46 -38.25
C THR A 153 5.77 15.94 -39.54
N GLY A 154 4.60 15.32 -39.45
CA GLY A 154 3.84 14.88 -40.60
C GLY A 154 3.43 16.10 -41.41
N ALA A 155 4.17 16.41 -42.47
CA ALA A 155 3.59 16.99 -43.66
C ALA A 155 3.05 15.80 -44.47
N GLY A 156 1.73 15.73 -44.58
CA GLY A 156 1.04 14.58 -45.16
C GLY A 156 1.61 14.16 -46.51
N ARG A 157 1.90 12.87 -46.63
CA ARG A 157 1.74 12.06 -47.83
C ARG A 157 1.92 10.61 -47.43
N ASP A 158 0.85 9.84 -47.62
CA ASP A 158 0.82 8.39 -47.44
C ASP A 158 1.84 7.74 -48.39
N GLY A 159 3.05 7.51 -47.87
CA GLY A 159 4.00 6.55 -48.43
C GLY A 159 3.87 5.21 -47.68
N PRO A 160 4.22 4.08 -48.31
CA PRO A 160 4.05 2.77 -47.68
C PRO A 160 4.90 2.70 -46.42
N VAL A 161 4.25 2.38 -45.29
CA VAL A 161 4.92 2.16 -44.01
C VAL A 161 5.65 0.82 -44.10
N GLU A 162 6.93 0.84 -44.45
CA GLU A 162 7.80 -0.31 -44.27
C GLU A 162 8.22 -0.38 -42.80
N ALA A 163 7.81 -1.46 -42.14
CA ALA A 163 8.35 -1.82 -40.84
C ALA A 163 9.85 -2.11 -41.02
N LEU A 164 10.71 -1.34 -40.34
CA LEU A 164 12.13 -1.65 -40.18
C LEU A 164 12.28 -2.95 -39.38
N ARG A 165 12.11 -4.09 -40.05
CA ARG A 165 12.47 -5.40 -39.53
C ARG A 165 13.98 -5.52 -39.57
N HIS A 166 14.60 -5.30 -38.42
CA HIS A 166 16.03 -5.54 -38.22
C HIS A 166 16.27 -7.04 -38.05
N GLU A 167 16.13 -7.82 -39.12
CA GLU A 167 16.41 -9.27 -39.13
C GLU A 167 17.93 -9.59 -39.19
N GLY A 168 18.77 -8.57 -39.32
CA GLY A 168 20.22 -8.72 -39.32
C GLY A 168 20.81 -8.81 -37.90
N ARG A 169 20.70 -9.99 -37.27
CA ARG A 169 21.67 -10.60 -36.31
C ARG A 169 20.97 -11.61 -35.41
N LEU A 170 20.52 -12.70 -36.00
CA LEU A 170 20.44 -13.98 -35.30
C LEU A 170 21.19 -14.96 -36.22
N ARG A 171 22.44 -15.25 -35.85
CA ARG A 171 23.15 -16.45 -36.30
C ARG A 171 22.92 -17.53 -35.27
#